data_AF-A0AAD4HN31-F1
#
_entry.id   AF-A0AAD4HN31-F1
#
_cell.length_a   1.000
_cell.length_b   1.000
_cell.length_c   1.000
_cell.angle_alpha   90.00
_cell.angle_beta   90.00
_cell.angle_gamma   90.00
#
_symmetry.space_group_name_H-M   'P 1'
#
loop_
_entity.id
_entity.type
_entity.pdbx_description
1 polymer ?
#
loop_
_entity_poly.entity_id
_entity_poly.type
_entity_poly.pdbx_seq_one_letter_code
_entity_poly.pdbx_strand_id
1 'polypeptide(L)'
;MADEFDLEALVHLEQTFYDAGYTDGFAHGRIHGLIEGRALGREKGFEIWEEIGFYEGFATTWQAIYAKHGRDDQRAVHHIKYLLDLVSQFPRINPSADAVASGAMEEIDISKLQRQIRSRYKALCASLGVKPTLRAVDAESTEDSGVQIVDQQKQVWKLEEDARRPTMQGLSF
;
A
#
# COMPACT_ATOMS: atom_id res chain seq x y z
N MET A 1 -28.86 5.28 61.94
CA MET A 1 -29.76 5.69 60.85
C MET A 1 -29.43 4.79 59.70
N ALA A 2 -30.32 3.84 59.39
CA ALA A 2 -30.13 2.94 58.28
C ALA A 2 -30.20 3.78 57.00
N ASP A 3 -29.18 3.67 56.16
CA ASP A 3 -29.23 4.16 54.79
C ASP A 3 -30.48 3.57 54.15
N GLU A 4 -31.41 4.42 53.73
CA GLU A 4 -32.65 4.01 53.08
C GLU A 4 -32.28 3.41 51.73
N PHE A 5 -32.24 2.08 51.67
CA PHE A 5 -31.85 1.34 50.48
C PHE A 5 -32.91 1.54 49.39
N ASP A 6 -32.58 2.37 48.41
CA ASP A 6 -33.47 2.69 47.29
C ASP A 6 -33.60 1.49 46.34
N LEU A 7 -34.71 0.77 46.47
CA LEU A 7 -35.05 -0.38 45.63
C LEU A 7 -35.34 0.03 44.17
N GLU A 8 -35.65 1.30 43.89
CA GLU A 8 -35.88 1.79 42.52
C GLU A 8 -34.57 1.87 41.72
N ALA A 9 -33.45 2.19 42.39
CA ALA A 9 -32.12 2.14 41.78
C ALA A 9 -31.73 0.71 41.33
N LEU A 10 -32.26 -0.33 41.99
CA LEU A 10 -32.01 -1.73 41.63
C LEU A 10 -32.73 -2.15 40.33
N VAL A 11 -33.87 -1.53 40.03
CA VAL A 11 -34.65 -1.78 38.80
C VAL A 11 -33.90 -1.28 37.56
N HIS A 12 -33.15 -0.19 37.69
CA HIS A 12 -32.37 0.42 36.61
C HIS A 12 -30.87 0.04 36.62
N LEU A 13 -30.49 -0.90 37.48
CA LEU A 13 -29.10 -1.29 37.69
C LEU A 13 -28.45 -1.81 36.40
N GLU A 14 -29.15 -2.70 35.67
CA GLU A 14 -28.66 -3.26 34.40
C GLU A 14 -28.43 -2.17 33.35
N GLN A 15 -29.42 -1.28 33.17
CA GLN A 15 -29.33 -0.18 32.22
C GLN A 15 -28.18 0.77 32.57
N THR A 16 -27.98 1.06 33.87
CA THR A 16 -26.90 1.93 34.34
C THR A 16 -25.52 1.33 34.03
N PHE A 17 -25.34 0.02 34.27
CA PHE A 17 -24.08 -0.66 33.92
C PHE A 17 -23.88 -0.78 32.41
N TYR A 18 -24.96 -0.99 31.65
CA TYR A 18 -24.91 -0.98 30.19
C TYR A 18 -24.47 0.39 29.65
N ASP A 19 -25.11 1.46 30.10
CA ASP A 19 -24.80 2.83 29.65
C ASP A 19 -23.38 3.24 30.07
N ALA A 20 -22.95 2.87 31.28
CA ALA A 20 -21.59 3.09 31.74
C ALA A 20 -20.56 2.33 30.88
N GLY A 21 -20.80 1.04 30.61
CA GLY A 21 -19.92 0.23 29.76
C GLY A 21 -19.90 0.69 28.30
N TYR A 22 -21.05 1.13 27.77
CA TYR A 22 -21.17 1.66 26.42
C TYR A 22 -20.44 2.98 26.27
N THR A 23 -20.63 3.92 27.20
CA THR A 23 -19.98 5.23 27.13
C THR A 23 -18.45 5.12 27.26
N ASP A 24 -17.97 4.28 28.18
CA ASP A 24 -16.54 4.00 28.33
C ASP A 24 -15.96 3.27 27.11
N GLY A 25 -16.61 2.19 26.67
CA GLY A 25 -16.19 1.42 25.49
C GLY A 25 -16.20 2.25 24.21
N PHE A 26 -17.18 3.13 24.03
CA PHE A 26 -17.25 4.06 22.90
C PHE A 26 -16.14 5.12 22.97
N ALA A 27 -15.91 5.71 24.14
CA ALA A 27 -14.84 6.69 24.32
C ALA A 27 -13.46 6.07 24.04
N HIS A 28 -13.22 4.87 24.55
CA HIS A 28 -12.01 4.10 24.32
C HIS A 28 -11.86 3.69 22.85
N GLY A 29 -12.91 3.12 22.26
CA GLY A 29 -12.93 2.70 20.86
C GLY A 29 -12.70 3.87 19.89
N ARG A 30 -13.21 5.06 20.21
CA ARG A 30 -12.95 6.28 19.43
C ARG A 30 -11.46 6.67 19.43
N ILE A 31 -10.81 6.60 20.59
CA ILE A 31 -9.38 6.92 20.70
C ILE A 31 -8.55 5.88 19.96
N HIS A 32 -8.82 4.60 20.18
CA HIS A 32 -8.10 3.51 19.51
C HIS A 32 -8.30 3.52 18.00
N GLY A 33 -9.53 3.70 17.53
CA GLY A 33 -9.83 3.81 16.11
C GLY A 33 -9.12 4.98 15.44
N LEU A 34 -8.96 6.12 16.13
CA LEU A 34 -8.20 7.26 15.61
C LEU A 34 -6.70 6.95 15.49
N ILE A 35 -6.12 6.29 16.49
CA ILE A 35 -4.70 5.94 16.51
C ILE A 35 -4.40 4.90 15.42
N GLU A 36 -5.20 3.85 15.36
CA GLU A 36 -5.09 2.76 14.39
C GLU A 36 -5.30 3.27 12.96
N GLY A 37 -6.37 4.04 12.72
CA GLY A 37 -6.64 4.63 11.41
C GLY A 37 -5.51 5.54 10.94
N ARG A 38 -4.88 6.29 11.85
CA ARG A 38 -3.70 7.11 11.53
C ARG A 38 -2.46 6.27 11.24
N ALA A 39 -2.26 5.17 11.97
CA ALA A 39 -1.14 4.25 11.71
C ALA A 39 -1.30 3.60 10.33
N LEU A 40 -2.46 2.99 10.06
CA LEU A 40 -2.78 2.34 8.80
C LEU A 40 -2.73 3.31 7.61
N GLY A 41 -3.26 4.53 7.78
CA GLY A 41 -3.21 5.55 6.73
C GLY A 41 -1.79 5.97 6.35
N ARG A 42 -0.85 5.99 7.31
CA ARG A 42 0.57 6.26 7.03
C ARG A 42 1.25 5.12 6.27
N GLU A 43 0.99 3.89 6.69
CA GLU A 43 1.53 2.68 6.06
C GLU A 43 1.05 2.55 4.61
N LYS A 44 -0.27 2.58 4.40
CA LYS A 44 -0.85 2.52 3.05
C LYS A 44 -0.49 3.74 2.20
N GLY A 45 -0.41 4.92 2.81
CA GLY A 45 0.08 6.12 2.13
C GLY A 45 1.51 5.95 1.63
N PHE A 46 2.39 5.33 2.43
CA PHE A 46 3.78 5.06 2.06
C PHE A 46 3.86 4.05 0.91
N GLU A 47 3.15 2.93 0.96
CA GLU A 47 3.10 1.93 -0.12
C GLU A 47 2.70 2.56 -1.47
N ILE A 48 1.67 3.41 -1.44
CA ILE A 48 1.18 4.13 -2.63
C ILE A 48 2.26 5.08 -3.17
N TRP A 49 2.87 5.87 -2.30
CA TRP A 49 3.87 6.87 -2.71
C TRP A 49 5.20 6.24 -3.13
N GLU A 50 5.58 5.08 -2.58
CA GLU A 50 6.73 4.32 -3.05
C GLU A 50 6.55 3.93 -4.53
N GLU A 51 5.37 3.41 -4.87
CA GLU A 51 5.05 3.05 -6.25
C GLU A 51 5.09 4.27 -7.19
N ILE A 52 4.43 5.36 -6.78
CA ILE A 52 4.35 6.60 -7.57
C ILE A 52 5.73 7.23 -7.74
N GLY A 53 6.52 7.30 -6.67
CA GLY A 53 7.87 7.86 -6.69
C GLY A 53 8.82 7.05 -7.57
N PHE A 54 8.67 5.72 -7.61
CA PHE A 54 9.40 4.88 -8.56
C PHE A 54 9.05 5.25 -10.01
N TYR A 55 7.76 5.41 -10.35
CA TYR A 55 7.35 5.82 -11.69
C TYR A 55 7.83 7.22 -12.08
N GLU A 56 7.78 8.16 -11.15
CA GLU A 56 8.29 9.53 -11.34
C GLU A 56 9.80 9.52 -11.62
N GLY A 57 10.57 8.79 -10.81
CA GLY A 57 12.02 8.64 -10.99
C GLY A 57 12.37 7.97 -12.33
N PHE A 58 11.61 6.93 -12.70
CA PHE A 58 11.76 6.26 -14.00
C PHE A 58 11.51 7.23 -15.16
N ALA A 59 10.38 7.94 -15.14
CA ALA A 59 10.01 8.90 -16.18
C ALA A 59 11.05 10.02 -16.31
N THR A 60 11.48 10.60 -15.20
CA THR A 60 12.47 11.69 -15.15
C THR A 60 13.83 11.24 -15.67
N THR A 61 14.26 10.01 -15.32
CA THR A 61 15.52 9.44 -15.81
C THR A 61 15.49 9.28 -17.33
N TRP A 62 14.42 8.70 -17.88
CA TRP A 62 14.27 8.56 -19.33
C TRP A 62 14.15 9.90 -20.04
N GLN A 63 13.48 10.88 -19.44
CA GLN A 63 13.42 12.25 -19.97
C GLN A 63 14.82 12.85 -20.14
N ALA A 64 15.67 12.71 -19.11
CA ALA A 64 17.04 13.21 -19.14
C ALA A 64 17.92 12.47 -20.18
N ILE A 65 17.73 11.15 -20.33
CA ILE A 65 18.42 10.34 -21.35
C ILE A 65 18.05 10.82 -22.76
N TYR A 66 16.76 10.99 -23.04
CA TYR A 66 16.31 11.49 -24.35
C TYR A 66 16.84 12.89 -24.65
N ALA A 67 16.83 13.79 -23.67
CA ALA A 67 17.38 15.13 -23.80
C ALA A 67 18.89 15.13 -24.14
N LYS A 68 19.66 14.20 -23.58
CA LYS A 68 21.10 14.08 -23.84
C LYS A 68 21.44 13.43 -25.18
N HIS A 69 20.68 12.40 -25.58
CA HIS A 69 21.00 11.62 -26.78
C HIS A 69 20.38 12.18 -28.07
N GLY A 70 19.52 13.20 -28.00
CA GLY A 70 18.89 13.79 -29.17
C GLY A 70 17.98 12.83 -29.94
N ARG A 71 17.63 11.68 -29.35
CA ARG A 71 16.59 10.80 -29.89
C ARG A 71 15.25 11.42 -29.55
N ASP A 72 14.50 11.85 -30.55
CA ASP A 72 13.16 12.37 -30.36
C ASP A 72 12.13 11.30 -30.71
N ASP A 73 12.02 10.28 -29.85
CA ASP A 73 10.85 9.41 -29.91
C ASP A 73 9.66 10.18 -29.31
N GLN A 74 8.97 10.91 -30.18
CA GLN A 74 7.84 11.76 -29.82
C GLN A 74 6.77 11.01 -29.02
N ARG A 75 6.62 9.69 -29.27
CA ARG A 75 5.67 8.85 -28.54
C ARG A 75 6.12 8.60 -27.11
N ALA A 76 7.38 8.21 -26.91
CA ALA A 76 7.93 8.00 -25.57
C ALA A 76 7.96 9.31 -24.77
N VAL A 77 8.37 10.41 -25.39
CA VAL A 77 8.39 11.74 -24.75
C VAL A 77 6.99 12.20 -24.33
N HIS A 78 5.97 11.96 -25.16
CA HIS A 78 4.58 12.25 -24.81
C HIS A 78 4.11 11.42 -23.62
N HIS A 79 4.40 10.12 -23.60
CA HIS A 79 4.07 9.24 -22.48
C HIS A 79 4.77 9.66 -21.18
N ILE A 80 6.05 10.08 -21.24
CA ILE A 80 6.79 10.60 -20.09
C ILE A 80 6.12 11.85 -19.52
N LYS A 81 5.86 12.86 -20.37
CA LYS A 81 5.24 14.12 -19.95
C LYS A 81 3.88 13.86 -19.31
N TYR A 82 3.07 12.99 -19.91
CA TYR A 82 1.74 12.70 -19.38
C TYR A 82 1.80 11.92 -18.06
N LEU A 83 2.74 10.99 -17.92
CA LEU A 83 2.94 10.29 -16.66
C LEU A 83 3.33 11.26 -15.53
N LEU A 84 4.25 12.20 -15.79
CA LEU A 84 4.65 13.23 -14.82
C LEU A 84 3.50 14.17 -14.46
N ASP A 85 2.65 14.53 -15.42
CA ASP A 85 1.46 15.33 -15.17
C ASP A 85 0.48 14.63 -14.22
N LEU A 86 0.19 13.34 -14.46
CA LEU A 86 -0.65 12.55 -13.56
C LEU A 86 -0.06 12.40 -12.15
N VAL A 87 1.27 12.27 -12.04
CA VAL A 87 1.95 12.23 -10.74
C VAL A 87 1.82 13.57 -10.01
N SER A 88 1.87 14.69 -10.72
CA SER A 88 1.75 16.03 -10.12
C SER A 88 0.37 16.31 -9.53
N GLN A 89 -0.67 15.63 -10.04
CA GLN A 89 -2.04 15.73 -9.53
C GLN A 89 -2.25 14.97 -8.21
N PHE A 90 -1.30 14.13 -7.79
CA PHE A 90 -1.45 13.34 -6.58
C PHE A 90 -1.33 14.23 -5.32
N PRO A 91 -2.29 14.18 -4.38
CA PRO A 91 -2.28 15.05 -3.21
C PRO A 91 -1.11 14.71 -2.29
N ARG A 92 -0.31 15.74 -1.96
CA ARG A 92 0.82 15.63 -1.01
C ARG A 92 0.43 15.93 0.43
N ILE A 93 -0.73 16.52 0.62
CA ILE A 93 -1.26 16.90 1.94
C ILE A 93 -2.54 16.10 2.13
N ASN A 94 -2.67 15.46 3.28
CA ASN A 94 -3.92 14.81 3.68
C ASN A 94 -4.90 15.90 4.17
N PRO A 95 -5.95 16.25 3.42
CA PRO A 95 -6.93 17.22 3.90
C PRO A 95 -7.63 16.64 5.13
N SER A 96 -7.81 17.46 6.17
CA SER A 96 -8.67 17.08 7.29
C SER A 96 -10.11 16.89 6.80
N ALA A 97 -10.88 16.05 7.49
CA ALA A 97 -12.30 15.84 7.18
C ALA A 97 -13.08 17.17 7.05
N ASP A 98 -12.70 18.19 7.84
CA ASP A 98 -13.29 19.53 7.80
C ASP A 98 -12.99 20.29 6.50
N ALA A 99 -11.82 20.07 5.88
CA ALA A 99 -11.44 20.71 4.62
C ALA A 99 -12.20 20.13 3.41
N VAL A 100 -12.55 18.84 3.48
CA VAL A 100 -13.39 18.18 2.46
C VAL A 100 -14.85 18.59 2.65
N ALA A 101 -15.34 18.62 3.89
CA ALA A 101 -16.72 19.01 4.21
C ALA A 101 -17.03 20.48 3.87
N SER A 102 -16.03 21.36 3.91
CA SER A 102 -16.17 22.77 3.51
C SER A 102 -16.06 23.01 2.00
N GLY A 103 -15.88 21.96 1.18
CA GLY A 103 -15.77 22.07 -0.27
C GLY A 103 -14.49 22.79 -0.75
N ALA A 104 -13.51 22.98 0.14
CA ALA A 104 -12.26 23.66 -0.17
C ALA A 104 -11.34 22.80 -1.06
N MET A 105 -11.56 21.49 -1.07
CA MET A 105 -10.88 20.54 -1.96
C MET A 105 -11.90 19.60 -2.60
N GLU A 106 -11.77 19.39 -3.91
CA GLU A 106 -12.54 18.39 -4.63
C GLU A 106 -12.20 16.98 -4.15
N GLU A 107 -13.20 16.09 -4.14
CA GLU A 107 -13.00 14.69 -3.81
C GLU A 107 -12.19 14.01 -4.94
N ILE A 108 -10.87 13.91 -4.73
CA ILE A 108 -9.98 13.26 -5.69
C ILE A 108 -10.12 11.75 -5.53
N ASP A 109 -10.58 11.07 -6.58
CA ASP A 109 -10.57 9.60 -6.64
C ASP A 109 -9.13 9.07 -6.83
N ILE A 110 -8.48 8.83 -5.69
CA ILE A 110 -7.11 8.32 -5.59
C ILE A 110 -6.96 6.99 -6.35
N SER A 111 -7.95 6.09 -6.26
CA SER A 111 -7.90 4.76 -6.88
C SER A 111 -7.93 4.86 -8.41
N LYS A 112 -8.75 5.75 -8.96
CA LYS A 112 -8.79 6.00 -10.40
C LYS A 112 -7.49 6.61 -10.89
N LEU A 113 -6.92 7.56 -10.17
CA LEU A 113 -5.65 8.19 -10.53
C LEU A 113 -4.50 7.18 -10.50
N GLN A 114 -4.42 6.32 -9.48
CA GLN A 114 -3.44 5.22 -9.41
C GLN A 114 -3.53 4.27 -10.61
N ARG A 115 -4.75 3.85 -10.98
CA ARG A 115 -4.97 2.98 -12.16
C ARG A 115 -4.50 3.66 -13.44
N GLN A 116 -4.77 4.95 -13.59
CA GLN A 116 -4.30 5.74 -14.73
C GLN A 116 -2.77 5.81 -14.77
N ILE A 117 -2.10 6.12 -13.66
CA ILE A 117 -0.64 6.16 -13.55
C ILE A 117 -0.02 4.80 -13.95
N ARG A 118 -0.51 3.69 -13.37
CA ARG A 118 -0.05 2.33 -13.71
C ARG A 118 -0.21 2.01 -15.20
N SER A 119 -1.34 2.38 -15.79
CA SER A 119 -1.60 2.16 -17.23
C SER A 119 -0.62 2.95 -18.11
N ARG A 120 -0.31 4.20 -17.74
CA ARG A 120 0.61 5.06 -18.48
C ARG A 120 2.06 4.64 -18.31
N TYR A 121 2.45 4.18 -17.13
CA TYR A 121 3.75 3.55 -16.92
C TYR A 121 3.94 2.31 -17.80
N LYS A 122 2.95 1.43 -17.90
CA LYS A 122 3.00 0.26 -18.80
C LYS A 122 3.11 0.67 -20.27
N ALA A 123 2.37 1.69 -20.69
CA ALA A 123 2.46 2.23 -22.04
C ALA A 123 3.84 2.83 -22.34
N LEU A 124 4.44 3.54 -21.38
CA LEU A 124 5.79 4.06 -21.48
C LEU A 124 6.81 2.92 -21.61
N CYS A 125 6.73 1.90 -20.75
CA CYS A 125 7.60 0.72 -20.84
C CYS A 125 7.51 0.03 -22.21
N ALA A 126 6.31 -0.10 -22.77
CA ALA A 126 6.09 -0.65 -24.10
C ALA A 126 6.75 0.21 -25.20
N SER A 127 6.68 1.56 -25.11
CA SER A 127 7.38 2.45 -26.06
C SER A 127 8.90 2.38 -25.92
N LEU A 128 9.42 2.14 -24.72
CA LEU A 128 10.85 2.02 -24.44
C LEU A 128 11.41 0.62 -24.75
N GLY A 129 10.55 -0.38 -24.99
CA GLY A 129 10.94 -1.78 -25.13
C GLY A 129 11.45 -2.42 -23.82
N VAL A 130 11.09 -1.86 -22.67
CA VAL A 130 11.52 -2.33 -21.34
C VAL A 130 10.39 -3.13 -20.70
N LYS A 131 10.71 -4.23 -20.01
CA LYS A 131 9.71 -4.97 -19.23
C LYS A 131 9.28 -4.15 -18.01
N PRO A 132 7.96 -3.92 -17.79
CA PRO A 132 7.49 -3.24 -16.60
C PRO A 132 7.87 -4.01 -15.33
N THR A 133 8.43 -3.32 -14.34
CA THR A 133 8.68 -3.86 -12.99
C THR A 133 7.68 -3.22 -12.04
N LEU A 134 6.78 -4.00 -11.46
CA LEU A 134 5.83 -3.52 -10.47
C LEU A 134 6.45 -3.78 -9.09
N ARG A 135 7.20 -2.82 -8.54
CA ARG A 135 7.89 -3.03 -7.27
C ARG A 135 6.98 -3.05 -6.04
N ALA A 136 5.70 -2.71 -6.15
CA ALA A 136 4.86 -2.39 -5.01
C ALA A 136 3.82 -3.47 -4.62
N VAL A 137 3.90 -4.71 -5.12
CA VAL A 137 2.89 -5.74 -4.79
C VAL A 137 3.48 -7.11 -4.43
N ASP A 138 4.69 -7.43 -4.89
CA ASP A 138 5.20 -8.80 -4.77
C ASP A 138 5.86 -9.11 -3.41
N ALA A 139 5.96 -8.14 -2.49
CA ALA A 139 6.62 -8.36 -1.20
C ALA A 139 5.69 -8.97 -0.12
N GLU A 140 4.36 -8.87 -0.26
CA GLU A 140 3.42 -9.27 0.82
C GLU A 140 2.31 -10.26 0.40
N SER A 141 2.16 -10.60 -0.88
CA SER A 141 1.07 -11.51 -1.34
C SER A 141 1.50 -12.97 -1.56
N THR A 142 2.39 -13.52 -0.72
CA THR A 142 2.77 -14.96 -0.80
C THR A 142 2.14 -15.81 0.30
N GLU A 143 1.05 -15.36 0.92
CA GLU A 143 0.20 -16.23 1.75
C GLU A 143 -1.28 -16.02 1.38
N ASP A 144 -1.87 -17.12 0.91
CA ASP A 144 -3.31 -17.35 0.69
C ASP A 144 -3.97 -16.70 -0.54
N SER A 145 -3.82 -17.35 -1.70
CA SER A 145 -4.91 -17.62 -2.65
C SER A 145 -4.40 -18.53 -3.77
N GLY A 146 -4.94 -19.76 -3.81
CA GLY A 146 -4.56 -20.79 -4.77
C GLY A 146 -4.86 -20.40 -6.22
N VAL A 147 -3.86 -19.88 -6.92
CA VAL A 147 -3.74 -19.96 -8.38
C VAL A 147 -2.29 -20.31 -8.70
N GLN A 148 -2.08 -21.50 -9.28
CA GLN A 148 -0.76 -21.93 -9.71
C GLN A 148 -0.27 -21.07 -10.88
N ILE A 149 0.52 -20.05 -10.56
CA ILE A 149 1.46 -19.47 -11.51
C ILE A 149 2.76 -20.26 -11.31
N VAL A 150 3.15 -21.01 -12.34
CA VAL A 150 4.43 -21.73 -12.38
C VAL A 150 5.55 -20.69 -12.31
N ASP A 151 6.02 -20.42 -11.10
CA ASP A 151 7.17 -19.56 -10.85
C ASP A 151 8.42 -20.31 -11.28
N GLN A 152 8.89 -20.04 -12.50
CA GLN A 152 10.26 -20.37 -12.88
C GLN A 152 11.19 -19.41 -12.14
N GLN A 153 11.47 -19.74 -10.87
CA GLN A 153 12.62 -19.18 -10.17
C GLN A 153 13.86 -19.45 -11.02
N LYS A 154 14.34 -18.43 -11.73
CA LYS A 154 15.68 -18.45 -12.32
C LYS A 154 16.68 -18.45 -11.17
N GLN A 155 17.10 -19.65 -10.78
CA GLN A 155 18.26 -19.87 -9.93
C GLN A 155 19.47 -19.21 -10.61
N VAL A 156 19.89 -18.06 -10.08
CA VAL A 156 21.03 -17.27 -10.61
C VAL A 156 22.37 -17.96 -10.33
N TRP A 157 22.40 -18.92 -9.40
CA TRP A 157 23.59 -19.70 -9.08
C TRP A 157 23.31 -21.18 -9.33
N LYS A 158 24.08 -21.81 -10.23
CA LYS A 158 24.13 -23.27 -10.30
C LYS A 158 24.96 -23.75 -9.13
N LEU A 159 24.32 -24.31 -8.09
CA LEU A 159 25.04 -25.16 -7.15
C LEU A 159 25.46 -26.41 -7.92
N GLU A 160 26.77 -26.65 -8.05
CA GLU A 160 27.27 -27.95 -8.51
C GLU A 160 26.76 -29.05 -7.56
N GLU A 161 26.22 -30.12 -8.14
CA GLU A 161 25.56 -31.23 -7.43
C GLU A 161 26.54 -32.14 -6.64
N ASP A 162 27.82 -31.79 -6.56
CA ASP A 162 28.88 -32.68 -6.04
C ASP A 162 29.09 -32.67 -4.52
N ALA A 163 28.18 -32.08 -3.74
CA ALA A 163 28.24 -32.12 -2.28
C ALA A 163 27.25 -33.10 -1.63
N ARG A 164 26.84 -34.17 -2.32
CA ARG A 164 26.24 -35.34 -1.63
C ARG A 164 27.30 -35.96 -0.73
N ARG A 165 27.28 -35.57 0.54
CA ARG A 165 28.05 -36.21 1.62
C ARG A 165 27.85 -37.73 1.51
N PRO A 166 28.92 -38.55 1.51
CA PRO A 166 28.74 -39.99 1.49
C PRO A 166 28.06 -40.40 2.79
N THR A 167 26.87 -41.00 2.66
CA THR A 167 26.20 -41.71 3.75
C THR A 167 27.16 -42.76 4.28
N MET A 168 27.60 -42.60 5.53
CA MET A 168 28.40 -43.60 6.24
C MET A 168 27.56 -44.88 6.42
N GLN A 169 27.71 -45.82 5.48
CA GLN A 169 27.41 -47.22 5.69
C GLN A 169 28.63 -47.88 6.32
N GLY A 170 28.43 -48.44 7.52
CA GLY A 170 29.30 -49.47 8.07
C GLY A 170 30.21 -49.04 9.20
N LEU A 171 29.68 -48.99 10.42
CA LEU A 171 30.43 -49.36 11.63
C LEU A 171 29.50 -50.15 12.54
N SER A 172 29.73 -51.46 12.58
CA SER A 172 29.24 -52.37 13.61
C SER A 172 30.05 -52.18 14.89
N PHE A 173 29.39 -51.94 16.01
CA PHE A 173 29.75 -52.43 17.35
C PHE A 173 28.46 -52.55 18.18
#